data_AF-A0A5N7AHB9-F1
#
_entry.id   AF-A0A5N7AHB9-F1
#
_cell.length_a   1.000
_cell.length_b   1.000
_cell.length_c   1.000
_cell.angle_alpha   90.00
_cell.angle_beta   90.00
_cell.angle_gamma   90.00
#
_symmetry.space_group_name_H-M   'P 1'
#
loop_
_entity.id
_entity.type
_entity.pdbx_description
1 polymer ?
#
loop_
_entity_poly.entity_id
_entity_poly.type
_entity_poly.pdbx_seq_one_letter_code
_entity_poly.pdbx_strand_id
1 'polypeptide(L)'
;MSYPVLVQRARDLVHRISKEVHSEYGLSSMAPSIYDTAWLALVPDKTAEQSRWLFPESFAYLLETQNPNGGWDPLEQSSRAVKYPDSLWLPDCIIHSLAALLALCRHFRLAGCQGSNLPEDALARIFHAKRFLDEKLAAWTLEGTTHFGFELLIPVLLQLLSDEGLSFDFPVKEELLVRYEKASIIDLNWLYDGPCQVPLLSLEAFIGKLDFSKLEHLVSDGGILASPASTAAYLIYAPKWSEKCETFLRHVVTNGQGQGNGAVGGVFPLELFEPSWVLTALLENGFTTDNLGVDQVDSIIRVIHGSLNEGVTGATRVWLPDADDTSRALLTLNLQGYQISPKGLVDKFEVGHCFETFDNRMPNRVNSVSVNANVLSSLLHSPDPSAFTAQIEKVARFICSRWKATGKFEDHWNISEYYGIMHMAQSLTLLLVKQAQGALPSISVISYNLIHDTVPSCLREALDYILKNQHGDGSWGELHCNEETAYAVVSLAHLGSHLAVVGENDWKTDLAIARGKQFLLEHWKHGSNNPDRVWTGKILHGIAYVGEAYILAALKVNRVNLAGFRGIHPN
;
A
#
# COMPACT_ATOMS: atom_id res chain seq x y z
N MET A 1 22.96 -14.59 8.42
CA MET A 1 22.20 -14.47 9.69
C MET A 1 21.87 -15.87 10.21
N SER A 2 22.01 -16.15 11.50
CA SER A 2 21.67 -17.47 12.05
C SER A 2 20.15 -17.64 12.21
N TYR A 3 19.68 -18.89 12.21
CA TYR A 3 18.26 -19.21 12.37
C TYR A 3 17.62 -18.63 13.64
N PRO A 4 18.25 -18.70 14.84
CA PRO A 4 17.67 -18.11 16.04
C PRO A 4 17.50 -16.59 15.95
N VAL A 5 18.44 -15.89 15.30
CA VAL A 5 18.35 -14.43 15.13
C VAL A 5 17.19 -14.06 14.19
N LEU A 6 17.01 -14.82 13.11
CA LEU A 6 15.90 -14.62 12.17
C LEU A 6 14.54 -14.82 12.85
N VAL A 7 14.41 -15.90 13.65
CA VAL A 7 13.18 -16.17 14.43
C VAL A 7 12.93 -15.07 15.46
N GLN A 8 13.97 -14.61 16.16
CA GLN A 8 13.81 -13.54 17.14
C GLN A 8 13.32 -12.24 16.48
N ARG A 9 13.86 -11.86 15.32
CA ARG A 9 13.40 -10.65 14.60
C ARG A 9 11.94 -10.74 14.18
N ALA A 10 11.51 -11.88 13.65
CA ALA A 10 10.11 -12.10 13.29
C ALA A 10 9.18 -12.07 14.53
N ARG A 11 9.63 -12.65 15.64
CA ARG A 11 8.92 -12.57 16.92
C ARG A 11 8.83 -11.13 17.43
N ASP A 12 9.90 -10.35 17.35
CA ASP A 12 9.91 -8.95 17.79
C ASP A 12 8.96 -8.10 16.95
N LEU A 13 8.89 -8.32 15.63
CA LEU A 13 7.93 -7.67 14.75
C LEU A 13 6.48 -7.99 15.15
N VAL A 14 6.13 -9.26 15.29
CA VAL A 14 4.78 -9.70 15.70
C VAL A 14 4.44 -9.19 17.11
N HIS A 15 5.42 -9.15 18.01
CA HIS A 15 5.22 -8.60 19.36
C HIS A 15 4.91 -7.10 19.36
N ARG A 16 5.60 -6.29 18.53
CA ARG A 16 5.28 -4.87 18.35
C ARG A 16 3.84 -4.69 17.90
N ILE A 17 3.47 -5.37 16.81
CA ILE A 17 2.11 -5.32 16.25
C ILE A 17 1.08 -5.75 17.28
N SER A 18 1.31 -6.83 18.01
CA SER A 18 0.37 -7.36 19.02
C SER A 18 0.07 -6.37 20.16
N LYS A 19 0.97 -5.42 20.43
CA LYS A 19 0.73 -4.35 21.41
C LYS A 19 -0.04 -3.20 20.78
N GLU A 20 0.35 -2.81 19.56
CA GLU A 20 -0.18 -1.63 18.90
C GLU A 20 -1.59 -1.84 18.32
N VAL A 21 -1.99 -3.08 17.96
CA VAL A 21 -3.36 -3.38 17.47
C VAL A 21 -4.46 -3.13 18.50
N HIS A 22 -4.11 -3.02 19.79
CA HIS A 22 -5.04 -2.68 20.87
C HIS A 22 -5.00 -1.20 21.25
N SER A 23 -4.19 -0.38 20.56
CA SER A 23 -4.22 1.07 20.72
C SER A 23 -5.60 1.61 20.37
N GLU A 24 -6.09 2.56 21.16
CA GLU A 24 -7.38 3.25 20.92
C GLU A 24 -7.49 3.79 19.49
N TYR A 25 -6.39 4.30 18.96
CA TYR A 25 -6.33 4.91 17.62
C TYR A 25 -5.74 3.96 16.56
N GLY A 26 -5.44 2.71 16.91
CA GLY A 26 -4.80 1.73 16.03
C GLY A 26 -3.31 1.99 15.80
N LEU A 27 -2.77 1.41 14.72
CA LEU A 27 -1.35 1.46 14.36
C LEU A 27 -1.17 1.75 12.87
N SER A 28 -0.04 2.34 12.49
CA SER A 28 0.41 2.43 11.10
C SER A 28 1.93 2.60 11.07
N SER A 29 2.60 1.72 10.34
CA SER A 29 4.03 1.79 10.02
C SER A 29 4.31 2.47 8.68
N MET A 30 3.29 3.11 8.09
CA MET A 30 3.43 3.89 6.88
C MET A 30 4.41 5.05 7.07
N ALA A 31 5.41 5.11 6.20
CA ALA A 31 6.46 6.12 6.23
C ALA A 31 5.87 7.54 6.13
N PRO A 32 6.54 8.55 6.73
CA PRO A 32 6.09 9.93 6.66
C PRO A 32 5.86 10.43 5.22
N SER A 33 4.81 11.23 5.07
CA SER A 33 4.35 11.88 3.85
C SER A 33 4.51 13.40 4.01
N ILE A 34 5.30 14.02 3.14
CA ILE A 34 5.39 15.49 3.11
C ILE A 34 4.03 16.12 2.77
N TYR A 35 3.23 15.43 1.96
CA TYR A 35 1.95 15.92 1.48
C TYR A 35 0.96 16.07 2.64
N ASP A 36 0.78 14.99 3.41
CA ASP A 36 -0.12 14.99 4.57
C ASP A 36 0.40 15.90 5.68
N THR A 37 1.72 15.90 5.92
CA THR A 37 2.35 16.80 6.90
C THR A 37 2.11 18.27 6.54
N ALA A 38 2.14 18.63 5.25
CA ALA A 38 1.84 19.98 4.81
C ALA A 38 0.37 20.37 5.04
N TRP A 39 -0.57 19.44 4.90
CA TRP A 39 -1.96 19.68 5.27
C TRP A 39 -2.14 19.93 6.76
N LEU A 40 -1.43 19.21 7.63
CA LEU A 40 -1.43 19.47 9.08
C LEU A 40 -0.86 20.86 9.40
N ALA A 41 0.22 21.26 8.73
CA ALA A 41 0.81 22.59 8.88
C ALA A 41 -0.15 23.73 8.48
N LEU A 42 -1.24 23.42 7.75
CA LEU A 42 -2.26 24.37 7.31
C LEU A 42 -3.49 24.43 8.23
N VAL A 43 -3.54 23.68 9.33
CA VAL A 43 -4.68 23.69 10.24
C VAL A 43 -4.61 24.91 11.17
N PRO A 44 -5.52 25.90 11.04
CA PRO A 44 -5.57 27.02 11.97
C PRO A 44 -6.11 26.55 13.32
N ASP A 45 -5.57 27.10 14.40
CA ASP A 45 -6.19 26.96 15.72
C ASP A 45 -7.38 27.94 15.82
N LYS A 46 -8.57 27.44 15.47
CA LYS A 46 -9.82 28.22 15.56
C LYS A 46 -10.28 28.46 17.00
N THR A 47 -9.65 27.82 18.00
CA THR A 47 -9.99 27.98 19.42
C THR A 47 -9.21 29.12 20.08
N ALA A 48 -8.09 29.53 19.48
CA ALA A 48 -7.24 30.60 20.00
C ALA A 48 -7.81 32.00 19.70
N GLU A 49 -7.64 32.92 20.64
CA GLU A 49 -7.99 34.34 20.46
C GLU A 49 -7.11 35.03 19.40
N GLN A 50 -5.87 34.55 19.23
CA GLN A 50 -4.94 35.00 18.20
C GLN A 50 -4.79 33.92 17.13
N SER A 51 -4.76 34.32 15.87
CA SER A 51 -4.60 33.38 14.76
C SER A 51 -3.23 32.72 14.83
N ARG A 52 -3.22 31.41 15.07
CA ARG A 52 -2.01 30.58 15.09
C ARG A 52 -2.29 29.25 14.40
N TRP A 53 -1.25 28.48 14.16
CA TRP A 53 -1.34 27.14 13.60
C TRP A 53 -1.44 26.10 14.71
N LEU A 54 -2.24 25.06 14.49
CA LEU A 54 -2.49 24.01 15.47
C LEU A 54 -1.29 23.05 15.63
N PHE A 55 -0.56 22.83 14.53
CA PHE A 55 0.59 21.92 14.43
C PHE A 55 1.85 22.65 13.93
N PRO A 56 2.44 23.56 14.74
CA PRO A 56 3.68 24.25 14.37
C PRO A 56 4.85 23.28 14.11
N GLU A 57 4.88 22.11 14.76
CA GLU A 57 5.86 21.05 14.54
C GLU A 57 5.82 20.49 13.11
N SER A 58 4.63 20.37 12.51
CA SER A 58 4.51 19.93 11.11
C SER A 58 5.11 20.96 10.15
N PHE A 59 4.99 22.25 10.45
CA PHE A 59 5.63 23.29 9.67
C PHE A 59 7.16 23.30 9.86
N ALA A 60 7.65 23.09 11.08
CA ALA A 60 9.08 22.95 11.36
C ALA A 60 9.68 21.77 10.57
N TYR A 61 8.99 20.64 10.52
CA TYR A 61 9.38 19.49 9.71
C TYR A 61 9.52 19.86 8.23
N LEU A 62 8.56 20.59 7.64
CA LEU A 62 8.67 21.03 6.24
C LEU A 62 9.91 21.90 5.98
N LEU A 63 10.23 22.80 6.91
CA LEU A 63 11.43 23.66 6.79
C LEU A 63 12.71 22.83 6.85
N GLU A 64 12.76 21.82 7.72
CA GLU A 64 13.90 20.92 7.89
C GLU A 64 14.10 19.99 6.70
N THR A 65 13.01 19.52 6.07
CA THR A 65 13.05 18.56 4.96
C THR A 65 13.08 19.20 3.57
N GLN A 66 13.09 20.53 3.48
CA GLN A 66 13.27 21.20 2.19
C GLN A 66 14.67 20.90 1.65
N ASN A 67 14.75 20.32 0.45
CA ASN A 67 16.02 19.95 -0.14
C ASN A 67 16.82 21.20 -0.60
N PRO A 68 18.15 21.08 -0.83
CA PRO A 68 18.99 22.21 -1.28
C PRO A 68 18.56 22.84 -2.62
N ASN A 69 17.80 22.12 -3.44
CA ASN A 69 17.26 22.65 -4.69
C ASN A 69 15.95 23.44 -4.50
N GLY A 70 15.36 23.39 -3.30
CA GLY A 70 14.16 24.12 -2.90
C GLY A 70 12.88 23.29 -2.82
N GLY A 71 12.89 22.03 -3.27
CA GLY A 71 11.71 21.17 -3.30
C GLY A 71 11.63 20.18 -2.13
N TRP A 72 10.65 19.29 -2.20
CA TRP A 72 10.51 18.13 -1.32
C TRP A 72 10.45 16.87 -2.16
N ASP A 73 11.40 15.97 -1.90
CA ASP A 73 11.59 14.74 -2.66
C ASP A 73 11.76 13.57 -1.67
N PRO A 74 10.67 12.95 -1.21
CA PRO A 74 10.75 11.86 -0.23
C PRO A 74 11.33 10.56 -0.80
N LEU A 75 11.51 10.47 -2.12
CA LEU A 75 12.19 9.35 -2.77
C LEU A 75 13.71 9.54 -2.80
N GLU A 76 14.20 10.74 -2.47
CA GLU A 76 15.61 11.14 -2.47
C GLU A 76 16.34 10.80 -3.78
N GLN A 77 15.73 11.12 -4.92
CA GLN A 77 16.21 10.73 -6.25
C GLN A 77 17.67 11.12 -6.53
N SER A 78 18.17 12.19 -5.89
CA SER A 78 19.56 12.64 -6.01
C SER A 78 20.57 11.81 -5.23
N SER A 79 20.17 11.14 -4.14
CA SER A 79 21.07 10.32 -3.29
C SER A 79 21.09 8.85 -3.71
N ARG A 80 20.11 8.42 -4.50
CA ARG A 80 19.95 7.02 -4.92
C ARG A 80 20.94 6.59 -5.99
N ALA A 81 21.48 5.38 -5.83
CA ALA A 81 22.26 4.70 -6.86
C ALA A 81 21.36 4.25 -8.03
N VAL A 82 20.18 3.73 -7.71
CA VAL A 82 19.14 3.33 -8.67
C VAL A 82 17.93 4.23 -8.50
N LYS A 83 17.57 4.93 -9.57
CA LYS A 83 16.56 5.98 -9.60
C LYS A 83 15.18 5.41 -9.92
N TYR A 84 14.13 6.00 -9.33
CA TYR A 84 12.77 5.75 -9.78
C TYR A 84 12.60 6.27 -11.22
N PRO A 85 11.78 5.62 -12.06
CA PRO A 85 11.38 6.16 -13.35
C PRO A 85 10.75 7.55 -13.21
N ASP A 86 11.03 8.46 -14.14
CA ASP A 86 10.51 9.83 -14.11
C ASP A 86 8.97 9.88 -14.12
N SER A 87 8.31 8.89 -14.77
CA SER A 87 6.85 8.75 -14.80
C SER A 87 6.22 8.50 -13.42
N LEU A 88 6.98 7.97 -12.46
CA LEU A 88 6.57 7.74 -11.07
C LEU A 88 7.10 8.84 -10.14
N TRP A 89 8.36 9.22 -10.28
CA TRP A 89 9.02 10.17 -9.38
C TRP A 89 8.53 11.61 -9.55
N LEU A 90 8.44 12.11 -10.78
CA LEU A 90 8.06 13.51 -11.02
C LEU A 90 6.69 13.86 -10.42
N PRO A 91 5.60 13.12 -10.70
CA PRO A 91 4.29 13.45 -10.13
C PRO A 91 4.28 13.38 -8.59
N ASP A 92 4.95 12.40 -7.99
CA ASP A 92 5.10 12.28 -6.53
C ASP A 92 5.80 13.50 -5.92
N CYS A 93 6.97 13.85 -6.47
CA CYS A 93 7.76 15.00 -6.03
C CYS A 93 7.02 16.34 -6.23
N ILE A 94 6.27 16.48 -7.32
CA ILE A 94 5.44 17.66 -7.60
C ILE A 94 4.34 17.82 -6.56
N ILE A 95 3.58 16.75 -6.26
CA ILE A 95 2.48 16.79 -5.27
C ILE A 95 3.02 17.21 -3.89
N HIS A 96 4.11 16.59 -3.45
CA HIS A 96 4.75 16.93 -2.18
C HIS A 96 5.22 18.39 -2.13
N SER A 97 5.87 18.86 -3.20
CA SER A 97 6.41 20.21 -3.26
C SER A 97 5.32 21.29 -3.37
N LEU A 98 4.22 21.03 -4.08
CA LEU A 98 3.09 21.96 -4.17
C LEU A 98 2.42 22.14 -2.80
N ALA A 99 2.16 21.05 -2.08
CA ALA A 99 1.53 21.11 -0.76
C ALA A 99 2.42 21.85 0.26
N ALA A 100 3.73 21.55 0.29
CA ALA A 100 4.67 22.22 1.19
C ALA A 100 4.85 23.71 0.85
N LEU A 101 4.88 24.07 -0.44
CA LEU A 101 4.90 25.47 -0.86
C LEU A 101 3.64 26.23 -0.43
N LEU A 102 2.46 25.61 -0.54
CA LEU A 102 1.21 26.21 -0.07
C LEU A 102 1.25 26.50 1.44
N ALA A 103 1.81 25.57 2.23
CA ALA A 103 2.04 25.78 3.66
C ALA A 103 2.97 26.98 3.92
N LEU A 104 4.11 27.06 3.24
CA LEU A 104 5.02 28.20 3.35
C LEU A 104 4.35 29.54 3.01
N CYS A 105 3.59 29.62 1.92
CA CYS A 105 2.91 30.84 1.51
C CYS A 105 1.90 31.33 2.56
N ARG A 106 1.08 30.42 3.11
CA ARG A 106 0.07 30.77 4.12
C ARG A 106 0.69 31.16 5.46
N HIS A 107 1.75 30.47 5.87
CA HIS A 107 2.53 30.87 7.05
C HIS A 107 3.16 32.25 6.86
N PHE A 108 3.74 32.53 5.70
CA PHE A 108 4.31 33.84 5.37
C PHE A 108 3.26 34.96 5.38
N ARG A 109 2.08 34.72 4.79
CA ARG A 109 0.96 35.67 4.81
C ARG A 109 0.50 35.96 6.24
N LEU A 110 0.35 34.93 7.08
CA LEU A 110 -0.04 35.12 8.48
C LEU A 110 1.01 35.95 9.24
N ALA A 111 2.29 35.64 9.04
CA ALA A 111 3.40 36.35 9.67
C ALA A 111 3.44 37.83 9.27
N GLY A 112 3.20 38.15 8.00
CA GLY A 112 3.09 39.53 7.52
C GLY A 112 1.93 40.30 8.13
N CYS A 113 0.84 39.62 8.49
CA CYS A 113 -0.34 40.25 9.12
C CYS A 113 -0.19 40.44 10.63
N GLN A 114 0.52 39.54 11.33
CA GLN A 114 0.50 39.45 12.80
C GLN A 114 1.88 39.53 13.46
N GLY A 115 2.98 39.59 12.70
CA GLY A 115 4.34 39.68 13.23
C GLY A 115 4.88 38.38 13.83
N SER A 116 4.46 37.21 13.33
CA SER A 116 4.98 35.92 13.82
C SER A 116 6.42 35.69 13.37
N ASN A 117 7.20 35.01 14.21
CA ASN A 117 8.61 34.69 13.91
C ASN A 117 8.69 33.55 12.90
N LEU A 118 8.89 33.88 11.63
CA LEU A 118 9.37 32.95 10.62
C LEU A 118 10.91 32.99 10.55
N PRO A 119 11.55 31.92 10.05
CA PRO A 119 12.97 31.98 9.70
C PRO A 119 13.28 33.14 8.75
N GLU A 120 14.45 33.77 8.91
CA GLU A 120 14.88 34.88 8.04
C GLU A 120 14.95 34.49 6.57
N ASP A 121 15.19 33.21 6.28
CA ASP A 121 15.27 32.65 4.93
C ASP A 121 13.90 32.20 4.37
N ALA A 122 12.79 32.36 5.10
CA ALA A 122 11.47 31.86 4.69
C ALA A 122 11.03 32.35 3.30
N LEU A 123 11.28 33.62 2.99
CA LEU A 123 10.98 34.16 1.65
C LEU A 123 11.87 33.53 0.57
N ALA A 124 13.16 33.32 0.85
CA ALA A 124 14.08 32.66 -0.07
C ALA A 124 13.66 31.20 -0.32
N ARG A 125 13.18 30.50 0.72
CA ARG A 125 12.63 29.14 0.62
C ARG A 125 11.43 29.06 -0.32
N ILE A 126 10.52 30.03 -0.27
CA ILE A 126 9.38 30.13 -1.20
C ILE A 126 9.88 30.31 -2.64
N PHE A 127 10.85 31.22 -2.87
CA PHE A 127 11.42 31.43 -4.21
C PHE A 127 12.12 30.17 -4.75
N HIS A 128 12.89 29.48 -3.92
CA HIS A 128 13.55 28.24 -4.31
C HIS A 128 12.56 27.13 -4.64
N ALA A 129 11.51 26.97 -3.82
CA ALA A 129 10.44 26.02 -4.08
C ALA A 129 9.68 26.31 -5.37
N LYS A 130 9.38 27.60 -5.65
CA LYS A 130 8.75 28.02 -6.90
C LYS A 130 9.60 27.65 -8.11
N ARG A 131 10.90 27.98 -8.08
CA ARG A 131 11.85 27.63 -9.15
C ARG A 131 11.95 26.12 -9.34
N PHE A 132 12.07 25.38 -8.25
CA PHE A 132 12.12 23.91 -8.29
C PHE A 132 10.87 23.34 -8.99
N LEU A 133 9.68 23.81 -8.61
CA LEU A 133 8.43 23.38 -9.22
C LEU A 133 8.32 23.77 -10.70
N ASP A 134 8.77 24.97 -11.09
CA ASP A 134 8.82 25.37 -12.50
C ASP A 134 9.67 24.38 -13.32
N GLU A 135 10.84 23.99 -12.80
CA GLU A 135 11.72 23.01 -13.44
C GLU A 135 11.06 21.62 -13.53
N LYS A 136 10.40 21.14 -12.47
CA LYS A 136 9.77 19.82 -12.46
C LYS A 136 8.52 19.76 -13.33
N LEU A 137 7.65 20.77 -13.25
CA LEU A 137 6.45 20.87 -14.07
C LEU A 137 6.78 21.01 -15.55
N ALA A 138 7.86 21.74 -15.91
CA ALA A 138 8.32 21.84 -17.29
C ALA A 138 8.79 20.50 -17.88
N ALA A 139 9.32 19.60 -17.04
CA ALA A 139 9.78 18.27 -17.45
C ALA A 139 8.70 17.19 -17.37
N TRP A 140 7.56 17.49 -16.75
CA TRP A 140 6.53 16.49 -16.45
C TRP A 140 5.70 16.13 -17.68
N THR A 141 5.45 14.83 -17.84
CA THR A 141 4.56 14.26 -18.86
C THR A 141 3.44 13.47 -18.18
N LEU A 142 2.28 13.40 -18.83
CA LEU A 142 1.11 12.69 -18.28
C LEU A 142 1.03 11.22 -18.75
N GLU A 143 1.98 10.76 -19.56
CA GLU A 143 2.10 9.38 -20.03
C GLU A 143 2.79 8.51 -18.99
N GLY A 144 2.29 7.29 -18.78
CA GLY A 144 2.86 6.36 -17.80
C GLY A 144 2.60 6.72 -16.33
N THR A 145 2.00 7.88 -16.04
CA THR A 145 1.50 8.19 -14.70
C THR A 145 0.07 7.63 -14.55
N THR A 146 -0.02 6.40 -14.06
CA THR A 146 -1.28 5.67 -13.85
C THR A 146 -1.67 5.55 -12.38
N HIS A 147 -0.78 5.93 -11.48
CA HIS A 147 -0.93 5.79 -10.03
C HIS A 147 -1.10 7.17 -9.39
N PHE A 148 -1.68 7.26 -8.19
CA PHE A 148 -1.65 8.44 -7.27
C PHE A 148 -2.80 9.45 -7.24
N GLY A 149 -3.85 9.33 -8.07
CA GLY A 149 -4.93 10.32 -8.06
C GLY A 149 -4.44 11.77 -8.28
N PHE A 150 -3.23 11.92 -8.87
CA PHE A 150 -2.58 13.21 -9.12
C PHE A 150 -3.44 14.13 -9.97
N GLU A 151 -4.26 13.54 -10.86
CA GLU A 151 -5.23 14.24 -11.70
C GLU A 151 -6.31 14.95 -10.90
N LEU A 152 -6.53 14.57 -9.64
CA LEU A 152 -7.39 15.28 -8.69
C LEU A 152 -6.61 16.22 -7.78
N LEU A 153 -5.46 15.77 -7.24
CA LEU A 153 -4.72 16.51 -6.22
C LEU A 153 -3.95 17.72 -6.76
N ILE A 154 -3.19 17.55 -7.84
CA ILE A 154 -2.31 18.61 -8.39
C ILE A 154 -3.12 19.83 -8.83
N PRO A 155 -4.23 19.70 -9.59
CA PRO A 155 -5.04 20.85 -10.01
C PRO A 155 -5.59 21.67 -8.85
N VAL A 156 -6.03 21.02 -7.77
CA VAL A 156 -6.53 21.72 -6.58
C VAL A 156 -5.40 22.48 -5.88
N LEU A 157 -4.21 21.88 -5.72
CA LEU A 157 -3.06 22.58 -5.14
C LEU A 157 -2.60 23.77 -5.99
N LEU A 158 -2.61 23.63 -7.32
CA LEU A 158 -2.29 24.72 -8.25
C LEU A 158 -3.30 25.88 -8.11
N GLN A 159 -4.59 25.57 -7.96
CA GLN A 159 -5.61 26.60 -7.72
C GLN A 159 -5.39 27.30 -6.37
N LEU A 160 -5.17 26.54 -5.29
CA LEU A 160 -4.92 27.11 -3.95
C LEU A 160 -3.65 27.98 -3.91
N LEU A 161 -2.61 27.62 -4.66
CA LEU A 161 -1.41 28.46 -4.81
C LEU A 161 -1.67 29.71 -5.66
N SER A 162 -2.51 29.61 -6.69
CA SER A 162 -2.94 30.77 -7.47
C SER A 162 -3.67 31.80 -6.61
N ASP A 163 -4.49 31.35 -5.66
CA ASP A 163 -5.18 32.23 -4.70
C ASP A 163 -4.21 32.94 -3.75
N GLU A 164 -3.04 32.36 -3.49
CA GLU A 164 -1.92 32.99 -2.75
C GLU A 164 -0.99 33.80 -3.69
N GLY A 165 -1.35 33.98 -4.96
CA GLY A 165 -0.62 34.80 -5.94
C GLY A 165 0.50 34.08 -6.69
N LEU A 166 0.59 32.74 -6.61
CA LEU A 166 1.59 31.94 -7.33
C LEU A 166 0.95 31.12 -8.45
N SER A 167 1.26 31.47 -9.69
CA SER A 167 0.83 30.73 -10.88
C SER A 167 1.96 29.92 -11.50
N PHE A 168 1.60 28.80 -12.10
CA PHE A 168 2.50 27.92 -12.86
C PHE A 168 1.99 27.79 -14.29
N ASP A 169 2.93 27.81 -15.23
CA ASP A 169 2.69 27.54 -16.65
C ASP A 169 3.65 26.44 -17.10
N PHE A 170 3.11 25.41 -17.76
CA PHE A 170 3.87 24.23 -18.13
C PHE A 170 3.17 23.46 -19.26
N PRO A 171 3.91 22.68 -20.07
CA PRO A 171 3.41 22.16 -21.34
C PRO A 171 2.12 21.33 -21.24
N VAL A 172 1.95 20.54 -20.18
CA VAL A 172 0.84 19.61 -20.02
C VAL A 172 -0.31 20.14 -19.15
N LYS A 173 -0.33 21.44 -18.83
CA LYS A 173 -1.31 22.03 -17.91
C LYS A 173 -2.75 21.89 -18.39
N GLU A 174 -3.03 22.24 -19.65
CA GLU A 174 -4.39 22.17 -20.20
C GLU A 174 -4.90 20.72 -20.27
N GLU A 175 -4.03 19.77 -20.66
CA GLU A 175 -4.40 18.36 -20.66
C GLU A 175 -4.71 17.85 -19.24
N LEU A 176 -3.91 18.26 -18.25
CA LEU A 176 -4.16 17.92 -16.84
C LEU A 176 -5.51 18.45 -16.36
N LEU A 177 -5.88 19.69 -16.72
CA LEU A 177 -7.18 20.27 -16.34
C LEU A 177 -8.34 19.52 -17.00
N VAL A 178 -8.19 19.06 -18.25
CA VAL A 178 -9.19 18.20 -18.89
C VAL A 178 -9.33 16.85 -18.18
N ARG A 179 -8.21 16.25 -17.72
CA ARG A 179 -8.27 15.02 -16.91
C ARG A 179 -8.95 15.26 -15.57
N TYR A 180 -8.65 16.37 -14.90
CA TYR A 180 -9.32 16.79 -13.67
C TYR A 180 -10.82 16.92 -13.84
N GLU A 181 -11.28 17.63 -14.87
CA GLU A 181 -12.71 17.77 -15.14
C GLU A 181 -13.39 16.41 -15.28
N LYS A 182 -12.79 15.47 -16.01
CA LYS A 182 -13.32 14.11 -16.15
C LYS A 182 -13.31 13.34 -14.84
N ALA A 183 -12.17 13.30 -14.14
CA ALA A 183 -11.99 12.52 -12.91
C ALA A 183 -12.84 13.04 -11.75
N SER A 184 -13.18 14.33 -11.75
CA SER A 184 -13.98 14.96 -10.71
C SER A 184 -15.48 14.97 -10.98
N ILE A 185 -15.94 14.44 -12.13
CA ILE A 185 -17.36 14.14 -12.39
C ILE A 185 -17.70 12.84 -11.67
N ILE A 186 -17.81 12.92 -10.35
CA ILE A 186 -18.35 11.87 -9.50
C ILE A 186 -19.59 12.41 -8.80
N ASP A 187 -20.61 11.56 -8.62
CA ASP A 187 -21.74 11.92 -7.78
C ASP A 187 -21.22 12.03 -6.34
N LEU A 188 -21.12 13.23 -5.77
CA LEU A 188 -20.65 13.40 -4.38
C LEU A 188 -21.77 13.18 -3.36
N ASN A 189 -23.03 12.98 -3.78
CA ASN A 189 -24.15 12.89 -2.83
C ASN A 189 -24.04 11.70 -1.88
N TRP A 190 -23.41 10.59 -2.31
CA TRP A 190 -23.18 9.45 -1.43
C TRP A 190 -22.19 9.76 -0.28
N LEU A 191 -21.37 10.82 -0.37
CA LEU A 191 -20.55 11.31 0.75
C LEU A 191 -21.39 12.07 1.79
N TYR A 192 -22.61 12.48 1.45
CA TYR A 192 -23.53 13.21 2.35
C TYR A 192 -24.58 12.30 3.00
N ASP A 193 -24.86 11.14 2.39
CA ASP A 193 -25.94 10.24 2.79
C ASP A 193 -25.44 9.08 3.68
N GLY A 194 -25.66 9.18 5.00
CA GLY A 194 -25.49 8.07 5.96
C GLY A 194 -24.05 7.56 6.10
N PRO A 195 -23.76 6.48 6.85
CA PRO A 195 -22.36 6.11 7.16
C PRO A 195 -21.59 5.75 5.88
N CYS A 196 -20.87 6.74 5.38
CA CYS A 196 -20.00 6.63 4.23
C CYS A 196 -18.60 6.24 4.73
N GLN A 197 -18.27 4.96 4.57
CA GLN A 197 -16.97 4.40 4.95
C GLN A 197 -16.05 4.24 3.75
N VAL A 198 -16.33 4.91 2.64
CA VAL A 198 -15.58 4.67 1.41
C VAL A 198 -14.11 5.05 1.59
N PRO A 199 -13.15 4.25 1.07
CA PRO A 199 -11.73 4.61 1.01
C PRO A 199 -11.44 5.69 -0.06
N LEU A 200 -12.22 6.78 -0.07
CA LEU A 200 -11.84 7.99 -0.78
C LEU A 200 -10.82 8.70 0.09
N LEU A 201 -9.57 8.31 -0.13
CA LEU A 201 -8.43 8.76 0.66
C LEU A 201 -8.29 10.30 0.65
N SER A 202 -8.81 11.02 -0.36
CA SER A 202 -8.48 12.43 -0.59
C SER A 202 -9.69 13.37 -0.70
N LEU A 203 -10.36 13.71 0.40
CA LEU A 203 -11.43 14.73 0.39
C LEU A 203 -10.90 16.12 0.00
N GLU A 204 -9.65 16.40 0.34
CA GLU A 204 -8.96 17.63 -0.05
C GLU A 204 -8.85 17.80 -1.57
N ALA A 205 -8.98 16.72 -2.35
CA ALA A 205 -9.00 16.77 -3.81
C ALA A 205 -10.31 17.32 -4.40
N PHE A 206 -11.31 17.56 -3.56
CA PHE A 206 -12.63 18.08 -3.94
C PHE A 206 -12.93 19.44 -3.31
N ILE A 207 -11.91 20.16 -2.83
CA ILE A 207 -12.08 21.54 -2.34
C ILE A 207 -12.69 22.40 -3.45
N GLY A 208 -13.74 23.15 -3.10
CA GLY A 208 -14.54 23.94 -4.03
C GLY A 208 -15.68 23.16 -4.71
N LYS A 209 -15.72 21.83 -4.60
CA LYS A 209 -16.81 20.97 -5.09
C LYS A 209 -17.58 20.27 -3.96
N LEU A 210 -16.94 20.09 -2.81
CA LEU A 210 -17.47 19.42 -1.64
C LEU A 210 -18.03 20.41 -0.61
N ASP A 211 -19.18 20.10 -0.02
CA ASP A 211 -19.77 20.82 1.10
C ASP A 211 -19.35 20.17 2.42
N PHE A 212 -18.27 20.69 3.02
CA PHE A 212 -17.72 20.19 4.28
C PHE A 212 -18.70 20.31 5.47
N SER A 213 -19.74 21.14 5.37
CA SER A 213 -20.75 21.25 6.45
C SER A 213 -21.61 20.01 6.61
N LYS A 214 -21.65 19.14 5.59
CA LYS A 214 -22.46 17.91 5.57
C LYS A 214 -21.69 16.66 5.97
N LEU A 215 -20.40 16.78 6.28
CA LEU A 215 -19.50 15.65 6.50
C LEU A 215 -19.28 15.31 7.98
N GLU A 216 -20.03 15.94 8.90
CA GLU A 216 -19.92 15.69 10.36
C GLU A 216 -20.10 14.19 10.71
N HIS A 217 -20.89 13.47 9.92
CA HIS A 217 -21.13 12.04 10.08
C HIS A 217 -19.94 11.14 9.70
N LEU A 218 -18.91 11.68 9.02
CA LEU A 218 -17.67 10.95 8.69
C LEU A 218 -16.64 10.97 9.83
N VAL A 219 -16.86 11.80 10.86
CA VAL A 219 -15.94 11.95 11.99
C VAL A 219 -15.90 10.66 12.82
N SER A 220 -14.72 10.04 12.91
CA SER A 220 -14.49 8.76 13.60
C SER A 220 -13.23 8.80 14.46
N ASP A 221 -12.93 7.70 15.17
CA ASP A 221 -11.67 7.57 15.93
C ASP A 221 -10.44 7.50 15.01
N GLY A 222 -10.62 7.13 13.73
CA GLY A 222 -9.62 7.26 12.67
C GLY A 222 -9.66 8.61 11.95
N GLY A 223 -10.14 9.67 12.60
CA GLY A 223 -10.35 10.96 11.98
C GLY A 223 -11.39 10.90 10.86
N ILE A 224 -11.09 11.54 9.73
CA ILE A 224 -11.87 11.46 8.51
C ILE A 224 -11.23 10.43 7.58
N LEU A 225 -11.91 9.28 7.42
CA LEU A 225 -11.55 8.21 6.49
C LEU A 225 -10.09 7.74 6.63
N ALA A 226 -9.57 7.64 7.85
CA ALA A 226 -8.18 7.23 8.13
C ALA A 226 -7.10 8.04 7.39
N SER A 227 -7.41 9.28 6.97
CA SER A 227 -6.48 10.14 6.26
C SER A 227 -6.16 11.41 7.05
N PRO A 228 -4.88 11.62 7.45
CA PRO A 228 -4.47 12.85 8.10
C PRO A 228 -4.72 14.10 7.25
N ALA A 229 -4.43 14.08 5.94
CA ALA A 229 -4.75 15.23 5.06
C ALA A 229 -6.26 15.51 4.95
N SER A 230 -7.12 14.50 4.77
CA SER A 230 -8.57 14.71 4.74
C SER A 230 -9.11 15.24 6.07
N THR A 231 -8.54 14.77 7.18
CA THR A 231 -8.89 15.23 8.53
C THR A 231 -8.48 16.69 8.75
N ALA A 232 -7.28 17.06 8.31
CA ALA A 232 -6.80 18.44 8.33
C ALA A 232 -7.68 19.34 7.45
N ALA A 233 -8.00 18.91 6.23
CA ALA A 233 -8.92 19.65 5.35
C ALA A 233 -10.30 19.84 5.99
N TYR A 234 -10.85 18.82 6.65
CA TYR A 234 -12.10 18.96 7.39
C TYR A 234 -12.00 20.02 8.50
N LEU A 235 -10.94 20.02 9.32
CA LEU A 235 -10.75 21.06 10.35
C LEU A 235 -10.59 22.47 9.75
N ILE A 236 -9.98 22.59 8.58
CA ILE A 236 -9.80 23.86 7.86
C ILE A 236 -11.15 24.37 7.33
N TYR A 237 -11.90 23.55 6.61
CA TYR A 237 -13.06 24.00 5.82
C TYR A 237 -14.43 23.75 6.46
N ALA A 238 -14.55 22.84 7.41
CA ALA A 238 -15.82 22.63 8.12
C ALA A 238 -16.16 23.87 8.99
N PRO A 239 -17.45 24.24 9.06
CA PRO A 239 -17.89 25.40 9.83
C PRO A 239 -17.80 25.17 11.34
N LYS A 240 -17.92 23.92 11.79
CA LYS A 240 -17.80 23.54 13.21
C LYS A 240 -16.45 22.86 13.45
N TRP A 241 -15.82 23.21 14.56
CA TRP A 241 -14.62 22.51 15.03
C TRP A 241 -14.95 21.10 15.51
N SER A 242 -14.04 20.15 15.29
CA SER A 242 -14.17 18.77 15.76
C SER A 242 -12.99 18.42 16.67
N GLU A 243 -13.25 18.38 17.97
CA GLU A 243 -12.29 17.94 19.00
C GLU A 243 -11.79 16.51 18.73
N LYS A 244 -12.64 15.66 18.16
CA LYS A 244 -12.29 14.28 17.81
C LYS A 244 -11.26 14.22 16.69
N CYS A 245 -11.42 15.05 15.65
CA CYS A 245 -10.44 15.15 14.56
C CYS A 245 -9.11 15.75 15.03
N GLU A 246 -9.14 16.77 15.89
CA GLU A 246 -7.94 17.33 16.49
C GLU A 246 -7.20 16.29 17.34
N THR A 247 -7.93 15.58 18.22
CA THR A 247 -7.35 14.55 19.10
C THR A 247 -6.70 13.45 18.28
N PHE A 248 -7.36 12.99 17.22
CA PHE A 248 -6.78 12.05 16.26
C PHE A 248 -5.49 12.58 15.64
N LEU A 249 -5.47 13.79 15.08
CA LEU A 249 -4.25 14.33 14.45
C LEU A 249 -3.10 14.51 15.45
N ARG A 250 -3.39 14.96 16.69
CA ARG A 250 -2.39 15.03 17.77
C ARG A 250 -1.83 13.65 18.12
N HIS A 251 -2.68 12.62 18.13
CA HIS A 251 -2.24 11.25 18.32
C HIS A 251 -1.30 10.81 17.19
N VAL A 252 -1.67 11.03 15.93
CA VAL A 252 -0.85 10.65 14.76
C VAL A 252 0.51 11.35 14.78
N VAL A 253 0.55 12.65 15.10
CA VAL A 253 1.82 13.39 15.22
C VAL A 253 2.71 12.80 16.32
N THR A 254 2.12 12.47 17.48
CA THR A 254 2.88 12.03 18.65
C THR A 254 3.34 10.58 18.54
N ASN A 255 2.47 9.68 18.07
CA ASN A 255 2.66 8.23 18.14
C ASN A 255 2.83 7.56 16.77
N GLY A 256 2.62 8.28 15.67
CA GLY A 256 2.90 7.78 14.32
C GLY A 256 4.40 7.72 14.03
N GLN A 257 4.77 7.41 12.79
CA GLN A 257 6.17 7.23 12.38
C GLN A 257 7.04 8.48 12.51
N GLY A 258 6.46 9.68 12.58
CA GLY A 258 7.19 10.92 12.89
C GLY A 258 7.64 11.04 14.35
N GLN A 259 7.07 10.26 15.27
CA GLN A 259 7.48 10.20 16.68
C GLN A 259 7.56 11.58 17.35
N GLY A 260 6.59 12.46 17.08
CA GLY A 260 6.50 13.80 17.65
C GLY A 260 7.30 14.88 16.92
N ASN A 261 7.99 14.57 15.83
CA ASN A 261 8.71 15.59 15.03
C ASN A 261 7.80 16.39 14.08
N GLY A 262 6.48 16.15 14.12
CA GLY A 262 5.50 16.82 13.26
C GLY A 262 5.14 16.08 11.97
N ALA A 263 5.92 15.08 11.57
CA ALA A 263 5.66 14.31 10.35
C ALA A 263 4.59 13.23 10.55
N VAL A 264 3.75 13.04 9.53
CA VAL A 264 2.68 12.03 9.55
C VAL A 264 2.65 11.20 8.28
N GLY A 265 2.17 9.95 8.37
CA GLY A 265 1.93 9.09 7.21
C GLY A 265 0.67 9.50 6.42
N GLY A 266 0.45 8.89 5.26
CA GLY A 266 -0.73 9.16 4.43
C GLY A 266 -2.02 8.48 4.89
N VAL A 267 -1.87 7.38 5.64
CA VAL A 267 -2.97 6.59 6.18
C VAL A 267 -2.68 6.22 7.62
N PHE A 268 -3.65 6.49 8.49
CA PHE A 268 -3.62 6.07 9.89
C PHE A 268 -5.06 5.93 10.42
N PRO A 269 -5.42 4.82 11.08
CA PRO A 269 -4.64 3.59 11.26
C PRO A 269 -4.69 2.64 10.03
N LEU A 270 -3.92 1.55 10.11
CA LEU A 270 -3.87 0.37 9.23
C LEU A 270 -3.89 -0.91 10.09
N GLU A 271 -4.71 -0.89 11.14
CA GLU A 271 -4.80 -1.87 12.21
C GLU A 271 -5.37 -3.24 11.81
N LEU A 272 -5.85 -3.38 10.56
CA LEU A 272 -6.28 -4.66 9.99
C LEU A 272 -5.40 -5.07 8.80
N PHE A 273 -5.03 -4.11 7.93
CA PHE A 273 -4.15 -4.33 6.80
C PHE A 273 -2.77 -4.86 7.23
N GLU A 274 -2.03 -4.10 8.05
CA GLU A 274 -0.64 -4.48 8.37
C GLU A 274 -0.55 -5.80 9.14
N PRO A 275 -1.36 -6.05 10.19
CA PRO A 275 -1.28 -7.31 10.91
C PRO A 275 -1.67 -8.50 10.04
N SER A 276 -2.66 -8.33 9.15
CA SER A 276 -3.00 -9.36 8.16
C SER A 276 -1.79 -9.62 7.29
N TRP A 277 -1.27 -8.63 6.56
CA TRP A 277 -0.15 -8.81 5.64
C TRP A 277 1.08 -9.44 6.28
N VAL A 278 1.46 -8.97 7.48
CA VAL A 278 2.61 -9.47 8.22
C VAL A 278 2.43 -10.94 8.60
N LEU A 279 1.29 -11.30 9.20
CA LEU A 279 1.06 -12.68 9.61
C LEU A 279 1.02 -13.63 8.42
N THR A 280 0.31 -13.28 7.34
CA THR A 280 0.29 -14.17 6.16
C THR A 280 1.64 -14.27 5.46
N ALA A 281 2.38 -13.16 5.32
CA ALA A 281 3.73 -13.20 4.76
C ALA A 281 4.65 -14.15 5.55
N LEU A 282 4.61 -14.12 6.89
CA LEU A 282 5.46 -14.98 7.73
C LEU A 282 4.98 -16.44 7.74
N LEU A 283 3.68 -16.68 7.95
CA LEU A 283 3.11 -18.03 8.13
C LEU A 283 3.15 -18.85 6.84
N GLU A 284 2.87 -18.24 5.68
CA GLU A 284 2.92 -18.94 4.38
C GLU A 284 4.36 -19.33 3.99
N ASN A 285 5.37 -18.67 4.57
CA ASN A 285 6.78 -18.78 4.17
C ASN A 285 7.66 -19.47 5.23
N GLY A 286 7.06 -20.31 6.07
CA GLY A 286 7.76 -21.28 6.91
C GLY A 286 8.03 -20.84 8.34
N PHE A 287 7.52 -19.69 8.79
CA PHE A 287 7.40 -19.44 10.23
C PHE A 287 6.20 -20.19 10.80
N THR A 288 6.32 -20.66 12.04
CA THR A 288 5.21 -21.25 12.79
C THR A 288 4.71 -20.27 13.86
N THR A 289 3.49 -20.48 14.35
CA THR A 289 2.94 -19.74 15.49
C THR A 289 3.88 -19.79 16.71
N ASP A 290 4.55 -20.91 16.97
CA ASP A 290 5.58 -21.02 18.02
C ASP A 290 6.81 -20.14 17.75
N ASN A 291 7.22 -19.97 16.49
CA ASN A 291 8.32 -19.05 16.17
C ASN A 291 7.92 -17.62 16.53
N LEU A 292 6.70 -17.22 16.14
CA LEU A 292 6.19 -15.85 16.23
C LEU A 292 5.69 -15.45 17.63
N GLY A 293 5.37 -16.42 18.48
CA GLY A 293 4.80 -16.20 19.81
C GLY A 293 3.29 -16.44 19.79
N VAL A 294 2.86 -17.54 20.44
CA VAL A 294 1.47 -18.02 20.38
C VAL A 294 0.49 -16.97 20.89
N ASP A 295 0.77 -16.36 22.05
CA ASP A 295 -0.11 -15.37 22.65
C ASP A 295 -0.19 -14.08 21.81
N GLN A 296 0.92 -13.68 21.18
CA GLN A 296 0.97 -12.49 20.33
C GLN A 296 0.19 -12.72 19.03
N VAL A 297 0.34 -13.89 18.41
CA VAL A 297 -0.43 -14.28 17.22
C VAL A 297 -1.92 -14.37 17.56
N ASP A 298 -2.30 -15.06 18.65
CA ASP A 298 -3.71 -15.18 19.06
C ASP A 298 -4.34 -13.79 19.33
N SER A 299 -3.58 -12.89 19.98
CA SER A 299 -3.98 -11.51 20.22
C SER A 299 -4.34 -10.76 18.91
N ILE A 300 -3.48 -10.85 17.90
CA ILE A 300 -3.71 -10.22 16.58
C ILE A 300 -4.90 -10.89 15.86
N ILE A 301 -4.94 -12.21 15.87
CA ILE A 301 -5.98 -13.01 15.21
C ILE A 301 -7.37 -12.68 15.76
N ARG A 302 -7.52 -12.47 17.07
CA ARG A 302 -8.79 -12.04 17.66
C ARG A 302 -9.24 -10.68 17.17
N VAL A 303 -8.31 -9.76 16.95
CA VAL A 303 -8.60 -8.42 16.39
C VAL A 303 -9.12 -8.55 14.95
N ILE A 304 -8.43 -9.33 14.11
CA ILE A 304 -8.82 -9.57 12.71
C ILE A 304 -10.17 -10.31 12.65
N HIS A 305 -10.37 -11.34 13.47
CA HIS A 305 -11.63 -12.08 13.53
C HIS A 305 -12.80 -11.19 13.95
N GLY A 306 -12.58 -10.34 14.95
CA GLY A 306 -13.57 -9.39 15.45
C GLY A 306 -13.89 -8.23 14.50
N SER A 307 -13.12 -8.04 13.43
CA SER A 307 -13.40 -7.01 12.41
C SER A 307 -14.31 -7.51 11.29
N LEU A 308 -14.49 -8.82 11.14
CA LEU A 308 -15.36 -9.38 10.11
C LEU A 308 -16.82 -9.03 10.39
N ASN A 309 -17.45 -8.38 9.43
CA ASN A 309 -18.89 -8.17 9.39
C ASN A 309 -19.43 -8.85 8.12
N GLU A 310 -20.40 -9.77 8.28
CA GLU A 310 -20.95 -10.58 7.18
C GLU A 310 -19.85 -11.31 6.36
N GLY A 311 -18.73 -11.64 7.00
CA GLY A 311 -17.60 -12.35 6.37
C GLY A 311 -16.67 -11.47 5.54
N VAL A 312 -16.75 -10.15 5.65
CA VAL A 312 -15.87 -9.19 4.96
C VAL A 312 -15.27 -8.16 5.93
N THR A 313 -14.10 -7.60 5.59
CA THR A 313 -13.42 -6.52 6.34
C THR A 313 -12.64 -5.62 5.38
N GLY A 314 -12.20 -4.44 5.84
CA GLY A 314 -11.29 -3.57 5.10
C GLY A 314 -9.93 -3.42 5.80
N ALA A 315 -9.05 -2.58 5.24
CA ALA A 315 -7.74 -2.24 5.81
C ALA A 315 -7.78 -1.64 7.22
N THR A 316 -8.91 -1.00 7.56
CA THR A 316 -9.16 -0.30 8.83
C THR A 316 -10.62 -0.53 9.25
N ARG A 317 -10.96 -0.25 10.51
CA ARG A 317 -12.35 -0.32 10.99
C ARG A 317 -13.24 0.80 10.45
N VAL A 318 -12.66 1.87 9.90
CA VAL A 318 -13.39 3.04 9.42
C VAL A 318 -13.64 3.00 7.90
N TRP A 319 -13.01 2.06 7.20
CA TRP A 319 -13.20 1.86 5.77
C TRP A 319 -14.22 0.75 5.45
N LEU A 320 -14.81 0.86 4.27
CA LEU A 320 -15.62 -0.18 3.68
C LEU A 320 -14.74 -1.40 3.44
N PRO A 321 -15.32 -2.59 3.63
CA PRO A 321 -14.65 -3.80 3.21
C PRO A 321 -14.30 -3.78 1.72
N ASP A 322 -13.15 -4.36 1.40
CA ASP A 322 -12.65 -4.60 0.06
C ASP A 322 -12.20 -6.06 -0.09
N ALA A 323 -12.04 -6.51 -1.32
CA ALA A 323 -11.69 -7.88 -1.63
C ALA A 323 -10.26 -8.25 -1.22
N ASP A 324 -9.34 -7.29 -1.16
CA ASP A 324 -7.92 -7.56 -0.89
C ASP A 324 -7.70 -7.85 0.60
N ASP A 325 -8.10 -6.89 1.44
CA ASP A 325 -8.03 -7.00 2.89
C ASP A 325 -8.91 -8.15 3.42
N THR A 326 -10.12 -8.32 2.88
CA THR A 326 -10.97 -9.47 3.23
C THR A 326 -10.25 -10.79 2.92
N SER A 327 -9.62 -10.90 1.74
CA SER A 327 -8.94 -12.14 1.36
C SER A 327 -7.77 -12.46 2.27
N ARG A 328 -6.95 -11.47 2.62
CA ARG A 328 -5.79 -11.64 3.52
C ARG A 328 -6.22 -11.92 4.96
N ALA A 329 -7.28 -11.28 5.44
CA ALA A 329 -7.86 -11.56 6.75
C ALA A 329 -8.36 -13.02 6.84
N LEU A 330 -9.19 -13.46 5.88
CA LEU A 330 -9.71 -14.82 5.81
C LEU A 330 -8.60 -15.86 5.71
N LEU A 331 -7.59 -15.62 4.87
CA LEU A 331 -6.42 -16.47 4.74
C LEU A 331 -5.71 -16.64 6.08
N THR A 332 -5.42 -15.53 6.77
CA THR A 332 -4.73 -15.53 8.05
C THR A 332 -5.51 -16.29 9.12
N LEU A 333 -6.83 -16.09 9.19
CA LEU A 333 -7.72 -16.79 10.12
C LEU A 333 -7.77 -18.30 9.85
N ASN A 334 -7.84 -18.69 8.57
CA ASN A 334 -7.88 -20.11 8.19
C ASN A 334 -6.53 -20.81 8.37
N LEU A 335 -5.40 -20.12 8.18
CA LEU A 335 -4.08 -20.63 8.55
C LEU A 335 -3.96 -20.90 10.05
N GLN A 336 -4.77 -20.24 10.88
CA GLN A 336 -4.87 -20.49 12.33
C GLN A 336 -6.06 -21.37 12.73
N GLY A 337 -6.74 -22.00 11.75
CA GLY A 337 -7.74 -23.04 12.01
C GLY A 337 -9.15 -22.54 12.32
N TYR A 338 -9.49 -21.28 12.10
CA TYR A 338 -10.83 -20.73 12.40
C TYR A 338 -11.96 -21.30 11.51
N GLN A 339 -11.63 -21.96 10.40
CA GLN A 339 -12.58 -22.58 9.47
C GLN A 339 -13.68 -21.62 8.94
N ILE A 340 -13.29 -20.46 8.43
CA ILE A 340 -14.20 -19.41 7.95
C ILE A 340 -14.43 -19.55 6.45
N SER A 341 -15.70 -19.52 6.05
CA SER A 341 -16.11 -19.58 4.64
C SER A 341 -15.90 -18.23 3.93
N PRO A 342 -15.34 -18.19 2.71
CA PRO A 342 -15.18 -16.98 1.90
C PRO A 342 -16.48 -16.56 1.20
N LYS A 343 -17.65 -17.07 1.60
CA LYS A 343 -18.92 -16.74 0.94
C LYS A 343 -19.22 -15.22 0.93
N GLY A 344 -18.95 -14.50 2.02
CA GLY A 344 -19.16 -13.05 2.08
C GLY A 344 -18.31 -12.27 1.07
N LEU A 345 -17.04 -12.70 0.89
CA LEU A 345 -16.13 -12.17 -0.13
C LEU A 345 -16.70 -12.41 -1.55
N VAL A 346 -17.20 -13.62 -1.82
CA VAL A 346 -17.81 -13.99 -3.11
C VAL A 346 -19.06 -13.16 -3.39
N ASP A 347 -20.01 -13.16 -2.46
CA ASP A 347 -21.29 -12.49 -2.64
C ASP A 347 -21.14 -10.98 -2.88
N LYS A 348 -20.09 -10.36 -2.34
CA LYS A 348 -19.89 -8.91 -2.39
C LYS A 348 -19.04 -8.41 -3.56
N PHE A 349 -18.00 -9.16 -3.95
CA PHE A 349 -16.96 -8.65 -4.85
C PHE A 349 -16.81 -9.43 -6.16
N GLU A 350 -17.49 -10.57 -6.31
CA GLU A 350 -17.45 -11.35 -7.55
C GLU A 350 -18.11 -10.59 -8.71
N VAL A 351 -17.41 -10.48 -9.83
CA VAL A 351 -17.95 -9.98 -11.10
C VAL A 351 -17.77 -11.01 -12.21
N GLY A 352 -18.15 -10.66 -13.45
CA GLY A 352 -18.26 -11.61 -14.56
C GLY A 352 -16.99 -12.44 -14.80
N HIS A 353 -15.82 -11.80 -14.85
CA HIS A 353 -14.54 -12.44 -15.21
C HIS A 353 -13.48 -12.44 -14.11
N CYS A 354 -13.71 -11.77 -12.98
CA CYS A 354 -12.75 -11.64 -11.89
C CYS A 354 -13.46 -11.16 -10.60
N PHE A 355 -12.68 -10.70 -9.63
CA PHE A 355 -13.13 -9.96 -8.47
C PHE A 355 -12.65 -8.51 -8.57
N GLU A 356 -13.54 -7.58 -8.27
CA GLU A 356 -13.19 -6.16 -8.15
C GLU A 356 -12.70 -5.87 -6.73
N THR A 357 -11.73 -4.97 -6.57
CA THR A 357 -11.24 -4.61 -5.23
C THR A 357 -12.34 -4.02 -4.36
N PHE A 358 -13.14 -3.11 -4.90
CA PHE A 358 -14.26 -2.49 -4.20
C PHE A 358 -15.58 -2.86 -4.84
N ASP A 359 -16.67 -2.76 -4.07
CA ASP A 359 -18.01 -3.02 -4.59
C ASP A 359 -18.52 -1.91 -5.52
N ASN A 360 -19.74 -2.09 -6.04
CA ASN A 360 -20.34 -1.23 -7.05
C ASN A 360 -20.57 0.22 -6.64
N ARG A 361 -20.41 0.55 -5.36
CA ARG A 361 -20.50 1.92 -4.86
C ARG A 361 -19.28 2.75 -5.27
N MET A 362 -18.18 2.13 -5.71
CA MET A 362 -16.97 2.82 -6.16
C MET A 362 -16.96 3.21 -7.64
N PRO A 363 -16.69 4.49 -7.97
CA PRO A 363 -16.66 4.98 -9.35
C PRO A 363 -15.46 4.44 -10.13
N ASN A 364 -14.30 4.28 -9.46
CA ASN A 364 -13.07 3.77 -10.07
C ASN A 364 -12.85 2.29 -9.70
N ARG A 365 -13.47 1.39 -10.46
CA ARG A 365 -13.27 -0.05 -10.30
C ARG A 365 -11.93 -0.45 -10.89
N VAL A 366 -11.14 -1.17 -10.10
CA VAL A 366 -9.81 -1.63 -10.49
C VAL A 366 -9.77 -3.16 -10.49
N ASN A 367 -9.39 -3.74 -11.62
CA ASN A 367 -9.17 -5.18 -11.76
C ASN A 367 -7.69 -5.49 -11.52
N SER A 368 -7.31 -5.57 -10.25
CA SER A 368 -5.93 -5.82 -9.81
C SER A 368 -5.58 -7.32 -9.85
N VAL A 369 -4.34 -7.63 -10.25
CA VAL A 369 -3.81 -8.99 -10.27
C VAL A 369 -3.50 -9.46 -8.85
N SER A 370 -2.91 -8.60 -8.01
CA SER A 370 -2.59 -8.95 -6.62
C SER A 370 -3.85 -9.28 -5.82
N VAL A 371 -4.91 -8.47 -5.94
CA VAL A 371 -6.20 -8.71 -5.29
C VAL A 371 -6.80 -10.04 -5.71
N ASN A 372 -6.85 -10.33 -7.02
CA ASN A 372 -7.40 -11.60 -7.50
C ASN A 372 -6.55 -12.81 -7.06
N ALA A 373 -5.23 -12.67 -6.99
CA ALA A 373 -4.37 -13.72 -6.46
C ALA A 373 -4.59 -13.95 -4.95
N ASN A 374 -4.83 -12.88 -4.17
CA ASN A 374 -5.22 -13.00 -2.76
C ASN A 374 -6.59 -13.66 -2.59
N VAL A 375 -7.58 -13.32 -3.43
CA VAL A 375 -8.87 -14.01 -3.49
C VAL A 375 -8.67 -15.50 -3.75
N LEU A 376 -7.85 -15.87 -4.75
CA LEU A 376 -7.56 -17.27 -5.05
C LEU A 376 -6.94 -18.00 -3.85
N SER A 377 -5.95 -17.38 -3.19
CA SER A 377 -5.33 -17.94 -1.97
C SER A 377 -6.36 -18.14 -0.85
N SER A 378 -7.28 -17.20 -0.66
CA SER A 378 -8.35 -17.29 0.34
C SER A 378 -9.33 -18.43 0.05
N LEU A 379 -9.79 -18.55 -1.21
CA LEU A 379 -10.67 -19.64 -1.65
C LEU A 379 -10.03 -21.01 -1.45
N LEU A 380 -8.75 -21.17 -1.78
CA LEU A 380 -8.01 -22.43 -1.67
C LEU A 380 -7.70 -22.84 -0.22
N HIS A 381 -7.62 -21.88 0.70
CA HIS A 381 -7.44 -22.12 2.14
C HIS A 381 -8.75 -22.21 2.91
N SER A 382 -9.88 -22.02 2.26
CA SER A 382 -11.19 -22.17 2.89
C SER A 382 -11.42 -23.62 3.39
N PRO A 383 -12.37 -23.82 4.33
CA PRO A 383 -12.73 -25.15 4.85
C PRO A 383 -13.18 -26.12 3.77
N ASP A 384 -13.87 -25.60 2.75
CA ASP A 384 -14.44 -26.36 1.65
C ASP A 384 -14.19 -25.63 0.32
N PRO A 385 -12.97 -25.75 -0.26
CA PRO A 385 -12.65 -25.13 -1.55
C PRO A 385 -13.52 -25.67 -2.69
N SER A 386 -14.07 -26.89 -2.56
CA SER A 386 -14.87 -27.54 -3.59
C SER A 386 -16.17 -26.78 -3.91
N ALA A 387 -16.74 -26.13 -2.90
CA ALA A 387 -17.93 -25.28 -3.05
C ALA A 387 -17.68 -24.03 -3.91
N PHE A 388 -16.43 -23.62 -4.08
CA PHE A 388 -16.03 -22.41 -4.81
C PHE A 388 -15.26 -22.71 -6.10
N THR A 389 -15.42 -23.92 -6.64
CA THR A 389 -14.67 -24.39 -7.82
C THR A 389 -14.81 -23.45 -9.02
N ALA A 390 -16.02 -22.95 -9.30
CA ALA A 390 -16.25 -22.01 -10.41
C ALA A 390 -15.51 -20.68 -10.23
N GLN A 391 -15.47 -20.15 -8.99
CA GLN A 391 -14.75 -18.93 -8.63
C GLN A 391 -13.23 -19.14 -8.74
N ILE A 392 -12.73 -20.28 -8.25
CA ILE A 392 -11.31 -20.66 -8.36
C ILE A 392 -10.88 -20.69 -9.84
N GLU A 393 -11.67 -21.32 -10.71
CA GLU A 393 -11.38 -21.37 -12.14
C GLU A 393 -11.41 -19.98 -12.80
N LYS A 394 -12.42 -19.17 -12.46
CA LYS A 394 -12.57 -17.81 -12.95
C LYS A 394 -11.32 -16.99 -12.64
N VAL A 395 -10.88 -17.00 -11.38
CA VAL A 395 -9.75 -16.21 -10.90
C VAL A 395 -8.43 -16.72 -11.50
N ALA A 396 -8.22 -18.03 -11.57
CA ALA A 396 -7.03 -18.60 -12.21
C ALA A 396 -6.93 -18.23 -13.70
N ARG A 397 -8.06 -18.26 -14.43
CA ARG A 397 -8.13 -17.80 -15.82
C ARG A 397 -7.80 -16.32 -15.94
N PHE A 398 -8.33 -15.49 -15.05
CA PHE A 398 -8.03 -14.06 -15.04
C PHE A 398 -6.52 -13.80 -14.89
N ILE A 399 -5.88 -14.39 -13.87
CA ILE A 399 -4.45 -14.21 -13.60
C ILE A 399 -3.61 -14.69 -14.79
N CYS A 400 -3.87 -15.90 -15.30
CA CYS A 400 -3.15 -16.43 -16.46
C CYS A 400 -3.35 -15.59 -17.73
N SER A 401 -4.56 -15.09 -17.97
CA SER A 401 -4.85 -14.25 -19.14
C SER A 401 -4.12 -12.91 -19.07
N ARG A 402 -4.02 -12.32 -17.87
CA ARG A 402 -3.23 -11.11 -17.63
C ARG A 402 -1.75 -11.36 -17.89
N TRP A 403 -1.20 -12.45 -17.36
CA TRP A 403 0.20 -12.83 -17.60
C TRP A 403 0.49 -13.03 -19.09
N LYS A 404 -0.36 -13.78 -19.81
CA LYS A 404 -0.17 -14.08 -21.24
C LYS A 404 -0.30 -12.87 -22.16
N ALA A 405 -1.06 -11.85 -21.77
CA ALA A 405 -1.26 -10.66 -22.58
C ALA A 405 0.01 -9.79 -22.67
N THR A 406 0.75 -9.68 -21.57
CA THR A 406 1.82 -8.67 -21.42
C THR A 406 3.18 -9.29 -21.08
N GLY A 407 3.22 -10.50 -20.51
CA GLY A 407 4.43 -11.11 -19.96
C GLY A 407 5.01 -10.37 -18.74
N LYS A 408 4.27 -9.39 -18.22
CA LYS A 408 4.61 -8.53 -17.08
C LYS A 408 3.34 -8.13 -16.34
N PHE A 409 3.42 -7.95 -15.03
CA PHE A 409 2.27 -7.45 -14.26
C PHE A 409 2.42 -5.97 -13.94
N GLU A 410 1.32 -5.26 -14.13
CA GLU A 410 1.07 -3.96 -13.53
C GLU A 410 0.00 -4.18 -12.47
N ASP A 411 0.24 -3.63 -11.27
CA ASP A 411 -0.71 -3.70 -10.18
C ASP A 411 -1.03 -2.31 -9.67
N HIS A 412 -2.26 -2.11 -9.22
CA HIS A 412 -2.67 -0.77 -8.80
C HIS A 412 -2.09 -0.38 -7.45
N TRP A 413 -1.80 -1.34 -6.57
CA TRP A 413 -1.43 -1.16 -5.16
C TRP A 413 0.08 -1.22 -4.89
N ASN A 414 0.85 -1.77 -5.83
CA ASN A 414 2.30 -1.87 -5.73
C ASN A 414 2.94 -1.69 -7.12
N ILE A 415 3.95 -0.83 -7.22
CA ILE A 415 4.60 -0.53 -8.50
C ILE A 415 5.53 -1.67 -8.98
N SER A 416 5.91 -2.58 -8.09
CA SER A 416 6.78 -3.69 -8.46
C SER A 416 5.99 -4.82 -9.10
N GLU A 417 6.37 -5.19 -10.34
CA GLU A 417 5.82 -6.37 -11.00
C GLU A 417 6.05 -7.66 -10.20
N TYR A 418 7.13 -7.71 -9.40
CA TYR A 418 7.47 -8.88 -8.59
C TYR A 418 6.46 -9.10 -7.46
N TYR A 419 5.74 -8.08 -7.01
CA TYR A 419 4.63 -8.22 -6.06
C TYR A 419 3.49 -9.03 -6.67
N GLY A 420 3.08 -8.71 -7.91
CA GLY A 420 2.08 -9.47 -8.65
C GLY A 420 2.54 -10.89 -8.99
N ILE A 421 3.80 -11.06 -9.39
CA ILE A 421 4.38 -12.38 -9.70
C ILE A 421 4.42 -13.27 -8.45
N MET A 422 4.77 -12.72 -7.29
CA MET A 422 4.78 -13.45 -6.02
C MET A 422 3.41 -14.00 -5.69
N HIS A 423 2.37 -13.16 -5.72
CA HIS A 423 1.01 -13.60 -5.41
C HIS A 423 0.48 -14.60 -6.44
N MET A 424 0.81 -14.43 -7.73
CA MET A 424 0.54 -15.45 -8.76
C MET A 424 1.23 -16.77 -8.42
N ALA A 425 2.52 -16.76 -8.11
CA ALA A 425 3.31 -17.95 -7.78
C ALA A 425 2.74 -18.69 -6.56
N GLN A 426 2.37 -17.96 -5.51
CA GLN A 426 1.80 -18.53 -4.28
C GLN A 426 0.45 -19.20 -4.55
N SER A 427 -0.48 -18.45 -5.15
CA SER A 427 -1.87 -18.87 -5.33
C SER A 427 -2.05 -19.96 -6.39
N LEU A 428 -1.43 -19.82 -7.57
CA LEU A 428 -1.55 -20.81 -8.64
C LEU A 428 -0.76 -22.10 -8.35
N THR A 429 0.37 -22.02 -7.63
CA THR A 429 1.04 -23.25 -7.19
C THR A 429 0.20 -23.99 -6.16
N LEU A 430 -0.46 -23.27 -5.25
CA LEU A 430 -1.39 -23.87 -4.30
C LEU A 430 -2.59 -24.52 -5.00
N LEU A 431 -3.10 -23.91 -6.09
CA LEU A 431 -4.14 -24.50 -6.92
C LEU A 431 -3.73 -25.89 -7.43
N LEU A 432 -2.51 -26.02 -7.98
CA LEU A 432 -2.00 -27.32 -8.46
C LEU A 432 -1.89 -28.34 -7.32
N VAL A 433 -1.45 -27.91 -6.13
CA VAL A 433 -1.37 -28.77 -4.94
C VAL A 433 -2.75 -29.26 -4.51
N LYS A 434 -3.73 -28.35 -4.36
CA LYS A 434 -5.10 -28.69 -3.94
C LYS A 434 -5.79 -29.61 -4.93
N GLN A 435 -5.53 -29.42 -6.22
CA GLN A 435 -5.99 -30.33 -7.26
C GLN A 435 -5.37 -31.73 -7.11
N ALA A 436 -4.07 -31.84 -6.90
CA ALA A 436 -3.37 -33.11 -6.71
C ALA A 436 -3.83 -33.86 -5.45
N GLN A 437 -4.22 -33.11 -4.41
CA GLN A 437 -4.78 -33.65 -3.17
C GLN A 437 -6.26 -34.08 -3.29
N GLY A 438 -6.91 -33.85 -4.45
CA GLY A 438 -8.32 -34.16 -4.65
C GLY A 438 -9.28 -33.24 -3.89
N ALA A 439 -8.82 -32.09 -3.39
CA ALA A 439 -9.64 -31.12 -2.66
C ALA A 439 -10.59 -30.34 -3.60
N LEU A 440 -10.35 -30.41 -4.91
CA LEU A 440 -11.20 -29.85 -5.95
C LEU A 440 -11.79 -31.02 -6.75
N PRO A 441 -13.12 -31.25 -6.72
CA PRO A 441 -13.74 -32.35 -7.44
C PRO A 441 -13.43 -32.24 -8.93
N SER A 442 -13.41 -33.38 -9.64
CA SER A 442 -13.09 -33.43 -11.07
C SER A 442 -14.07 -32.59 -11.89
N ILE A 443 -13.68 -31.35 -12.10
CA ILE A 443 -14.36 -30.27 -12.82
C ILE A 443 -14.88 -30.74 -14.18
N SER A 444 -16.06 -30.25 -14.53
CA SER A 444 -16.83 -30.49 -15.73
C SER A 444 -16.09 -30.26 -17.06
N VAL A 445 -15.31 -31.22 -17.58
CA VAL A 445 -14.80 -31.33 -18.99
C VAL A 445 -13.94 -30.17 -19.53
N ILE A 446 -14.00 -28.99 -18.92
CA ILE A 446 -13.19 -27.80 -19.04
C ILE A 446 -13.08 -27.35 -17.58
N SER A 447 -11.92 -27.44 -16.93
CA SER A 447 -10.70 -26.85 -17.45
C SER A 447 -9.47 -27.76 -17.33
N TYR A 448 -9.52 -28.99 -17.86
CA TYR A 448 -8.34 -29.86 -18.00
C TYR A 448 -7.15 -29.09 -18.60
N ASN A 449 -7.39 -28.28 -19.64
CA ASN A 449 -6.37 -27.42 -20.22
C ASN A 449 -5.87 -26.31 -19.27
N LEU A 450 -6.71 -25.74 -18.41
CA LEU A 450 -6.25 -24.73 -17.44
C LEU A 450 -5.25 -25.33 -16.46
N ILE A 451 -5.59 -26.47 -15.86
CA ILE A 451 -4.78 -27.12 -14.82
C ILE A 451 -3.54 -27.81 -15.38
N HIS A 452 -3.65 -28.52 -16.50
CA HIS A 452 -2.56 -29.34 -17.02
C HIS A 452 -1.65 -28.61 -18.01
N ASP A 453 -2.08 -27.46 -18.54
CA ASP A 453 -1.34 -26.74 -19.57
C ASP A 453 -1.17 -25.25 -19.24
N THR A 454 -2.27 -24.48 -19.17
CA THR A 454 -2.21 -23.01 -19.03
C THR A 454 -1.52 -22.57 -17.74
N VAL A 455 -1.94 -23.08 -16.57
CA VAL A 455 -1.37 -22.71 -15.27
C VAL A 455 0.10 -23.14 -15.18
N PRO A 456 0.48 -24.41 -15.44
CA PRO A 456 1.88 -24.81 -15.45
C PRO A 456 2.73 -24.01 -16.44
N SER A 457 2.21 -23.69 -17.63
CA SER A 457 2.90 -22.85 -18.62
C SER A 457 3.16 -21.44 -18.07
N CYS A 458 2.16 -20.78 -17.50
CA CYS A 458 2.33 -19.44 -16.93
C CYS A 458 3.33 -19.46 -15.76
N LEU A 459 3.28 -20.49 -14.88
CA LEU A 459 4.22 -20.62 -13.77
C LEU A 459 5.66 -20.86 -14.24
N ARG A 460 5.87 -21.66 -15.29
CA ARG A 460 7.20 -21.86 -15.90
C ARG A 460 7.72 -20.59 -16.55
N GLU A 461 6.88 -19.87 -17.28
CA GLU A 461 7.24 -18.58 -17.87
C GLU A 461 7.60 -17.54 -16.80
N ALA A 462 6.86 -17.50 -15.69
CA ALA A 462 7.19 -16.64 -14.55
C ALA A 462 8.53 -17.05 -13.91
N LEU A 463 8.80 -18.35 -13.75
CA LEU A 463 10.08 -18.84 -13.24
C LEU A 463 11.23 -18.41 -14.15
N ASP A 464 11.11 -18.65 -15.46
CA ASP A 464 12.12 -18.27 -16.44
C ASP A 464 12.31 -16.75 -16.49
N TYR A 465 11.24 -15.97 -16.35
CA TYR A 465 11.29 -14.53 -16.27
C TYR A 465 12.10 -14.07 -15.05
N ILE A 466 11.81 -14.57 -13.85
CA ILE A 466 12.53 -14.17 -12.64
C ILE A 466 14.01 -14.59 -12.73
N LEU A 467 14.31 -15.80 -13.21
CA LEU A 467 15.69 -16.27 -13.36
C LEU A 467 16.48 -15.42 -14.35
N LYS A 468 15.86 -15.02 -15.47
CA LYS A 468 16.49 -14.19 -16.50
C LYS A 468 16.77 -12.77 -16.03
N ASN A 469 15.90 -12.22 -15.18
CA ASN A 469 15.97 -10.82 -14.74
C ASN A 469 16.65 -10.63 -13.38
N GLN A 470 17.35 -11.65 -12.84
CA GLN A 470 18.19 -11.46 -11.66
C GLN A 470 19.42 -10.61 -12.02
N HIS A 471 19.65 -9.54 -11.26
CA HIS A 471 20.79 -8.65 -11.47
C HIS A 471 22.12 -9.28 -11.08
N GLY A 472 23.23 -8.62 -11.45
CA GLY A 472 24.59 -9.10 -11.16
C GLY A 472 24.90 -9.21 -9.67
N ASP A 473 24.31 -8.35 -8.84
CA ASP A 473 24.42 -8.34 -7.38
C ASP A 473 23.46 -9.31 -6.67
N GLY A 474 22.56 -9.96 -7.41
CA GLY A 474 21.57 -10.90 -6.88
C GLY A 474 20.21 -10.29 -6.56
N SER A 475 20.04 -8.97 -6.71
CA SER A 475 18.75 -8.28 -6.54
C SER A 475 17.79 -8.50 -7.72
N TRP A 476 16.55 -8.04 -7.55
CA TRP A 476 15.53 -7.92 -8.60
C TRP A 476 14.86 -6.56 -8.55
N GLY A 477 14.06 -6.29 -9.59
CA GLY A 477 13.26 -5.08 -9.67
C GLY A 477 13.96 -3.96 -10.41
N GLU A 478 13.18 -2.96 -10.82
CA GLU A 478 13.74 -1.75 -11.43
C GLU A 478 14.46 -0.89 -10.39
N LEU A 479 14.09 -1.00 -9.11
CA LEU A 479 14.67 -0.19 -8.03
C LEU A 479 15.81 -0.90 -7.31
N HIS A 480 16.04 -2.18 -7.58
CA HIS A 480 17.04 -3.02 -6.91
C HIS A 480 16.90 -2.95 -5.37
N CYS A 481 15.66 -2.94 -4.87
CA CYS A 481 15.39 -2.73 -3.45
C CYS A 481 15.15 -4.03 -2.68
N ASN A 482 15.04 -3.94 -1.36
CA ASN A 482 14.91 -5.11 -0.50
C ASN A 482 13.53 -5.77 -0.68
N GLU A 483 12.46 -4.98 -0.79
CA GLU A 483 11.11 -5.51 -1.00
C GLU A 483 10.99 -6.26 -2.34
N GLU A 484 11.44 -5.68 -3.46
CA GLU A 484 11.39 -6.34 -4.77
C GLU A 484 12.18 -7.66 -4.78
N THR A 485 13.37 -7.64 -4.18
CA THR A 485 14.20 -8.83 -4.04
C THR A 485 13.53 -9.88 -3.14
N ALA A 486 12.87 -9.46 -2.07
CA ALA A 486 12.12 -10.36 -1.20
C ALA A 486 10.95 -11.03 -1.94
N TYR A 487 10.19 -10.26 -2.72
CA TYR A 487 9.09 -10.78 -3.56
C TYR A 487 9.61 -11.82 -4.56
N ALA A 488 10.73 -11.54 -5.24
CA ALA A 488 11.34 -12.47 -6.19
C ALA A 488 11.83 -13.76 -5.51
N VAL A 489 12.49 -13.68 -4.34
CA VAL A 489 12.95 -14.85 -3.59
C VAL A 489 11.80 -15.73 -3.13
N VAL A 490 10.73 -15.13 -2.60
CA VAL A 490 9.50 -15.85 -2.22
C VAL A 490 8.88 -16.51 -3.45
N SER A 491 8.76 -15.78 -4.56
CA SER A 491 8.25 -16.32 -5.83
C SER A 491 9.01 -17.56 -6.28
N LEU A 492 10.35 -17.48 -6.34
CA LEU A 492 11.21 -18.60 -6.74
C LEU A 492 11.04 -19.80 -5.81
N ALA A 493 10.91 -19.58 -4.50
CA ALA A 493 10.74 -20.68 -3.55
C ALA A 493 9.39 -21.39 -3.74
N HIS A 494 8.30 -20.66 -4.00
CA HIS A 494 6.99 -21.26 -4.29
C HIS A 494 6.97 -21.97 -5.65
N LEU A 495 7.48 -21.33 -6.71
CA LEU A 495 7.58 -21.93 -8.05
C LEU A 495 8.45 -23.20 -8.03
N GLY A 496 9.62 -23.10 -7.39
CA GLY A 496 10.58 -24.19 -7.24
C GLY A 496 10.14 -25.34 -6.33
N SER A 497 9.00 -25.20 -5.63
CA SER A 497 8.45 -26.26 -4.77
C SER A 497 7.55 -27.26 -5.51
N HIS A 498 7.30 -27.05 -6.81
CA HIS A 498 6.39 -27.89 -7.59
C HIS A 498 7.06 -28.45 -8.86
N LEU A 499 7.07 -29.78 -9.00
CA LEU A 499 7.80 -30.49 -10.07
C LEU A 499 7.36 -30.10 -11.49
N ALA A 500 6.06 -29.84 -11.70
CA ALA A 500 5.54 -29.40 -13.00
C ALA A 500 6.05 -28.01 -13.45
N VAL A 501 6.70 -27.27 -12.54
CA VAL A 501 7.23 -25.92 -12.79
C VAL A 501 8.75 -25.95 -12.89
N VAL A 502 9.44 -26.50 -11.89
CA VAL A 502 10.90 -26.37 -11.80
C VAL A 502 11.66 -27.16 -12.88
N GLY A 503 11.16 -28.34 -13.27
CA GLY A 503 11.79 -29.18 -14.29
C GLY A 503 13.31 -29.33 -14.13
N GLU A 504 14.07 -29.08 -15.20
CA GLU A 504 15.54 -29.14 -15.22
C GLU A 504 16.23 -27.90 -14.61
N ASN A 505 15.48 -26.83 -14.29
CA ASN A 505 16.02 -25.56 -13.76
C ASN A 505 16.20 -25.56 -12.22
N ASP A 506 16.20 -26.75 -11.61
CA ASP A 506 16.20 -26.96 -10.17
C ASP A 506 17.38 -26.26 -9.47
N TRP A 507 18.61 -26.52 -9.93
CA TRP A 507 19.82 -25.94 -9.36
C TRP A 507 19.94 -24.42 -9.61
N LYS A 508 19.41 -23.92 -10.75
CA LYS A 508 19.41 -22.49 -11.06
C LYS A 508 18.50 -21.72 -10.11
N THR A 509 17.36 -22.33 -9.78
CA THR A 509 16.39 -21.78 -8.82
C THR A 509 17.02 -21.63 -7.45
N ASP A 510 17.71 -22.67 -6.96
CA ASP A 510 18.45 -22.61 -5.69
C ASP A 510 19.54 -21.54 -5.68
N LEU A 511 20.33 -21.47 -6.75
CA LEU A 511 21.40 -20.49 -6.86
C LEU A 511 20.84 -19.06 -6.88
N ALA A 512 19.76 -18.82 -7.60
CA ALA A 512 19.10 -17.53 -7.66
C ALA A 512 18.56 -17.13 -6.28
N ILE A 513 17.85 -18.03 -5.58
CA ILE A 513 17.38 -17.82 -4.21
C ILE A 513 18.55 -17.48 -3.28
N ALA A 514 19.66 -18.21 -3.35
CA ALA A 514 20.83 -17.97 -2.50
C ALA A 514 21.43 -16.58 -2.73
N ARG A 515 21.58 -16.16 -3.99
CA ARG A 515 22.06 -14.81 -4.36
C ARG A 515 21.11 -13.71 -3.88
N GLY A 516 19.81 -13.91 -4.01
CA GLY A 516 18.80 -12.98 -3.49
C GLY A 516 18.86 -12.82 -1.98
N LYS A 517 18.94 -13.93 -1.25
CA LYS A 517 19.12 -13.91 0.21
C LYS A 517 20.42 -13.23 0.60
N GLN A 518 21.50 -13.43 -0.15
CA GLN A 518 22.77 -12.76 0.09
C GLN A 518 22.64 -11.24 -0.07
N PHE A 519 22.01 -10.78 -1.15
CA PHE A 519 21.71 -9.36 -1.35
C PHE A 519 20.96 -8.76 -0.15
N LEU A 520 19.88 -9.42 0.29
CA LEU A 520 19.10 -8.97 1.46
C LEU A 520 19.94 -8.93 2.73
N LEU A 521 20.80 -9.92 2.98
CA LEU A 521 21.67 -9.94 4.17
C LEU A 521 22.71 -8.82 4.18
N GLU A 522 23.15 -8.37 3.01
CA GLU A 522 24.15 -7.30 2.85
C GLU A 522 23.52 -5.90 2.91
N HIS A 523 22.31 -5.72 2.37
CA HIS A 523 21.72 -4.41 2.14
C HIS A 523 20.59 -4.05 3.11
N TRP A 524 19.88 -5.03 3.67
CA TRP A 524 18.79 -4.75 4.59
C TRP A 524 19.29 -4.35 5.98
N LYS A 525 18.96 -3.12 6.37
CA LYS A 525 19.20 -2.58 7.72
C LYS A 525 17.93 -2.72 8.56
N HIS A 526 17.93 -3.73 9.44
CA HIS A 526 16.82 -3.95 10.38
C HIS A 526 16.56 -2.71 11.26
N GLY A 527 15.29 -2.31 11.36
CA GLY A 527 14.87 -1.12 12.11
C GLY A 527 15.19 0.21 11.42
N SER A 528 15.47 0.21 10.11
CA SER A 528 15.60 1.44 9.32
C SER A 528 14.27 2.20 9.28
N ASN A 529 14.33 3.53 9.46
CA ASN A 529 13.18 4.44 9.33
C ASN A 529 12.88 4.84 7.88
N ASN A 530 13.58 4.26 6.91
CA ASN A 530 13.40 4.52 5.48
C ASN A 530 13.06 3.22 4.75
N PRO A 531 11.80 2.75 4.81
CA PRO A 531 11.36 1.58 4.08
C PRO A 531 11.32 1.84 2.56
N ASP A 532 11.34 0.76 1.77
CA ASP A 532 11.21 0.86 0.33
C ASP A 532 9.82 1.42 -0.04
N ARG A 533 9.77 2.43 -0.92
CA ARG A 533 8.53 3.12 -1.29
C ARG A 533 7.95 2.54 -2.58
N VAL A 534 7.40 1.34 -2.48
CA VAL A 534 6.83 0.58 -3.61
C VAL A 534 5.31 0.48 -3.57
N TRP A 535 4.68 0.95 -2.49
CA TRP A 535 3.22 0.93 -2.33
C TRP A 535 2.61 2.21 -2.88
N THR A 536 1.43 2.10 -3.46
CA THR A 536 0.72 3.23 -4.05
C THR A 536 -0.47 3.66 -3.19
N GLY A 537 -0.75 4.96 -3.21
CA GLY A 537 -1.90 5.57 -2.53
C GLY A 537 -2.16 6.94 -3.15
N LYS A 538 -2.17 7.99 -2.33
CA LYS A 538 -2.11 9.38 -2.84
C LYS A 538 -0.74 9.75 -3.39
N ILE A 539 0.28 9.09 -2.86
CA ILE A 539 1.70 9.25 -3.11
C ILE A 539 2.36 7.87 -2.99
N LEU A 540 3.67 7.76 -3.20
CA LEU A 540 4.44 6.55 -2.98
C LEU A 540 4.74 6.33 -1.50
N HIS A 541 4.19 5.24 -0.98
CA HIS A 541 4.29 4.83 0.41
C HIS A 541 5.30 3.70 0.58
N GLY A 542 6.03 3.74 1.69
CA GLY A 542 6.70 2.58 2.24
C GLY A 542 5.97 2.17 3.52
N ILE A 543 5.79 0.86 3.73
CA ILE A 543 5.05 0.32 4.87
C ILE A 543 6.00 -0.58 5.65
N ALA A 544 6.62 -0.04 6.70
CA ALA A 544 7.82 -0.61 7.28
C ALA A 544 7.62 -2.04 7.81
N TYR A 545 6.49 -2.33 8.47
CA TYR A 545 6.22 -3.65 9.01
C TYR A 545 5.95 -4.68 7.91
N VAL A 546 5.25 -4.30 6.85
CA VAL A 546 4.98 -5.18 5.71
C VAL A 546 6.26 -5.49 4.95
N GLY A 547 7.09 -4.48 4.65
CA GLY A 547 8.39 -4.67 4.03
C GLY A 547 9.33 -5.55 4.88
N GLU A 548 9.39 -5.31 6.19
CA GLU A 548 10.14 -6.14 7.12
C GLU A 548 9.66 -7.61 7.10
N ALA A 549 8.35 -7.84 7.12
CA ALA A 549 7.78 -9.19 7.09
C ALA A 549 8.15 -9.96 5.81
N TYR A 550 8.09 -9.32 4.64
CA TYR A 550 8.48 -9.97 3.40
C TYR A 550 9.97 -10.25 3.32
N ILE A 551 10.84 -9.36 3.81
CA ILE A 551 12.28 -9.62 3.88
C ILE A 551 12.57 -10.81 4.82
N LEU A 552 11.93 -10.85 5.99
CA LEU A 552 12.06 -11.97 6.92
C LEU A 552 11.53 -13.28 6.31
N ALA A 553 10.40 -13.23 5.62
CA ALA A 553 9.83 -14.37 4.88
C ALA A 553 10.80 -14.87 3.80
N ALA A 554 11.36 -13.98 2.98
CA ALA A 554 12.35 -14.31 1.97
C ALA A 554 13.62 -14.94 2.56
N LEU A 555 14.10 -14.45 3.70
CA LEU A 555 15.25 -15.05 4.38
C LEU A 555 14.92 -16.44 4.94
N LYS A 556 13.69 -16.65 5.43
CA LYS A 556 13.22 -17.91 6.03
C LYS A 556 12.87 -18.98 5.00
N VAL A 557 12.24 -18.60 3.90
CA VAL A 557 11.56 -19.52 2.98
C VAL A 557 12.52 -20.60 2.47
N ASN A 558 12.05 -21.84 2.43
CA ASN A 558 12.80 -22.98 1.96
C ASN A 558 11.89 -23.84 1.06
N ARG A 559 12.30 -24.02 -0.19
CA ARG A 559 11.51 -24.75 -1.20
C ARG A 559 11.24 -26.21 -0.83
N VAL A 560 12.18 -26.89 -0.17
CA VAL A 560 12.04 -28.29 0.24
C VAL A 560 11.00 -28.42 1.34
N ASN A 561 11.01 -27.48 2.30
CA ASN A 561 9.99 -27.44 3.34
C ASN A 561 8.60 -27.18 2.73
N LEU A 562 8.49 -26.22 1.80
CA LEU A 562 7.23 -25.95 1.09
C LEU A 562 6.73 -27.19 0.33
N ALA A 563 7.61 -27.88 -0.40
CA ALA A 563 7.27 -29.11 -1.12
C ALA A 563 6.79 -30.22 -0.16
N GLY A 564 7.48 -30.38 0.98
CA GLY A 564 7.11 -31.32 2.04
C GLY A 564 5.74 -31.04 2.66
N PHE A 565 5.44 -29.79 3.04
CA PHE A 565 4.11 -29.40 3.55
C PHE A 565 2.99 -29.62 2.54
N ARG A 566 3.31 -29.52 1.25
CA ARG A 566 2.37 -29.72 0.15
C ARG A 566 2.16 -31.19 -0.21
N GLY A 567 2.93 -32.10 0.40
CA GLY A 567 2.88 -33.55 0.11
C GLY A 567 3.52 -33.92 -1.23
N ILE A 568 4.39 -33.05 -1.76
CA ILE A 568 5.10 -33.25 -3.02
C ILE A 568 6.56 -33.52 -2.69
N HIS A 569 6.93 -34.79 -2.55
CA HIS A 569 8.34 -35.14 -2.35
C HIS A 569 9.08 -35.01 -3.69
N PRO A 570 10.19 -34.23 -3.77
CA PRO A 570 11.15 -34.44 -4.84
C PRO A 570 11.83 -35.80 -4.57
N ASN A 571 11.73 -36.71 -5.53
CA ASN A 571 12.53 -37.94 -5.53
C ASN A 571 14.00 -37.61 -5.76
#